data_AF-A0A7V3QX62-F1
#
_entry.id   AF-A0A7V3QX62-F1
#
_cell.length_a   1.000
_cell.length_b   1.000
_cell.length_c   1.000
_cell.angle_alpha   90.00
_cell.angle_beta   90.00
_cell.angle_gamma   90.00
#
_symmetry.space_group_name_H-M   'P 1'
#
loop_
_entity.id
_entity.type
_entity.pdbx_description
1 polymer ?
#
loop_
_entity_poly.entity_id
_entity_poly.type
_entity_poly.pdbx_seq_one_letter_code
_entity_poly.pdbx_strand_id
1 'polypeptide(L)' 'MANKLAQEIEKILSEAVGEFIAKATVKKNCELIGCTPDTLTPAQLPELAEKISKSVSFFSGKDVGANLAERIMALKA' A
#
# COMPACT_ATOMS: atom_id res chain seq x y z
N MET A 1 -11.46 8.64 -3.32
CA MET A 1 -10.23 9.00 -2.60
C MET A 1 -9.78 10.37 -3.06
N ALA A 2 -9.71 11.33 -2.15
CA ALA A 2 -9.15 12.65 -2.40
C ALA A 2 -7.63 12.71 -2.12
N ASN A 3 -7.11 11.73 -1.36
CA ASN A 3 -5.71 11.69 -0.97
C ASN A 3 -4.82 11.10 -2.08
N LYS A 4 -3.85 11.90 -2.53
CA LYS A 4 -2.91 11.54 -3.60
C LYS A 4 -2.00 10.37 -3.23
N LEU A 5 -1.56 10.26 -1.98
CA LEU A 5 -0.70 9.16 -1.53
C LEU A 5 -1.42 7.81 -1.68
N ALA A 6 -2.66 7.74 -1.21
CA ALA A 6 -3.45 6.52 -1.34
C ALA A 6 -3.70 6.14 -2.81
N GLN A 7 -3.97 7.12 -3.68
CA GLN A 7 -4.13 6.88 -5.12
C GLN A 7 -2.84 6.34 -5.76
N GLU A 8 -1.67 6.87 -5.41
CA GLU A 8 -0.38 6.40 -5.93
C GLU A 8 -0.05 4.99 -5.44
N ILE A 9 -0.32 4.70 -4.17
CA ILE A 9 -0.13 3.36 -3.59
C ILE A 9 -1.07 2.36 -4.27
N GLU A 10 -2.35 2.70 -4.46
CA GLU A 10 -3.29 1.86 -5.20
C GLU A 10 -2.81 1.60 -6.62
N LYS A 11 -2.27 2.61 -7.31
CA LYS A 11 -1.73 2.44 -8.65
C LYS A 11 -0.55 1.46 -8.65
N ILE A 12 0.42 1.63 -7.74
CA ILE A 12 1.57 0.74 -7.57
C ILE A 12 1.12 -0.71 -7.34
N LEU A 13 0.14 -0.90 -6.46
CA LEU A 13 -0.43 -2.21 -6.15
C LEU A 13 -1.19 -2.81 -7.34
N SER A 14 -1.96 -1.99 -8.05
CA SER A 14 -2.82 -2.46 -9.14
C SER A 14 -2.03 -3.11 -10.28
N GLU A 15 -0.80 -2.65 -10.52
CA GLU A 15 0.13 -3.24 -11.50
C GLU A 15 0.56 -4.66 -11.13
N ALA A 16 0.57 -5.01 -9.83
CA ALA A 16 1.02 -6.30 -9.34
C ALA A 16 -0.13 -7.26 -9.03
N VAL A 17 -1.22 -6.76 -8.44
CA VAL A 17 -2.32 -7.60 -7.90
C VAL A 17 -3.69 -7.31 -8.51
N GLY A 18 -3.78 -6.35 -9.43
CA GLY A 18 -5.04 -5.89 -10.04
C GLY A 18 -5.79 -4.85 -9.18
N GLU A 19 -6.66 -4.07 -9.84
CA GLU A 19 -7.32 -2.89 -9.23
C GLU A 19 -8.19 -3.23 -8.01
N PHE A 20 -8.91 -4.36 -8.06
CA PHE A 20 -9.78 -4.78 -6.97
C PHE A 20 -8.99 -5.15 -5.70
N ILE A 21 -7.94 -5.95 -5.86
CA ILE A 21 -7.09 -6.37 -4.74
C ILE A 21 -6.28 -5.19 -4.22
N ALA A 22 -5.83 -4.28 -5.09
CA ALA A 22 -5.14 -3.05 -4.69
C ALA A 22 -6.00 -2.21 -3.74
N LYS A 23 -7.23 -1.87 -4.14
CA LYS A 23 -8.17 -1.10 -3.31
C LYS A 23 -8.45 -1.77 -1.96
N ALA A 24 -8.71 -3.09 -1.99
CA ALA A 24 -8.94 -3.85 -0.77
C ALA A 24 -7.72 -3.86 0.16
N THR A 25 -6.52 -4.02 -0.41
CA THR A 25 -5.26 -4.06 0.31
C THR A 25 -4.95 -2.70 0.95
N VAL A 26 -5.06 -1.60 0.20
CA VAL A 26 -4.82 -0.25 0.75
C VAL A 26 -5.81 0.05 1.85
N LYS A 27 -7.11 -0.16 1.61
CA LYS A 27 -8.14 0.07 2.63
C LYS A 27 -7.87 -0.73 3.90
N LYS A 28 -7.64 -2.04 3.77
CA LYS A 28 -7.45 -2.92 4.93
C LYS A 28 -6.19 -2.57 5.71
N ASN A 29 -5.09 -2.29 5.03
CA ASN A 29 -3.81 -1.98 5.69
C ASN A 29 -3.81 -0.57 6.30
N CYS A 30 -4.49 0.40 5.70
CA CYS A 30 -4.73 1.69 6.34
C CYS A 30 -5.53 1.53 7.65
N GLU A 31 -6.62 0.75 7.62
CA GLU A 31 -7.42 0.47 8.83
C GLU A 31 -6.57 -0.19 9.94
N LEU A 32 -5.65 -1.09 9.58
CA LEU A 32 -4.76 -1.78 10.52
C LEU A 32 -3.75 -0.86 11.22
N ILE A 33 -3.40 0.27 10.61
CA ILE A 33 -2.49 1.28 11.19
C ILE A 33 -3.25 2.48 11.75
N GLY A 34 -4.58 2.37 11.90
CA GLY A 34 -5.43 3.39 12.50
C GLY A 34 -5.70 4.60 11.60
N CYS A 35 -5.59 4.46 10.28
CA CYS A 35 -5.92 5.52 9.32
C CYS A 35 -6.93 5.04 8.27
N THR A 36 -7.36 5.96 7.41
CA THR A 36 -8.10 5.64 6.20
C THR A 36 -7.28 6.04 4.98
N PRO A 37 -7.59 5.54 3.77
CA PRO A 37 -6.93 6.00 2.55
C PRO A 37 -7.01 7.53 2.38
N ASP A 38 -8.10 8.18 2.81
CA ASP A 38 -8.24 9.63 2.72
C ASP A 38 -7.40 10.39 3.78
N THR A 39 -7.13 9.78 4.94
CA THR A 39 -6.34 10.40 6.04
C THR A 39 -4.90 9.92 6.10
N LEU A 40 -4.43 9.15 5.12
CA LEU A 40 -3.07 8.61 5.08
C LEU A 40 -2.05 9.76 5.01
N THR A 41 -1.06 9.72 5.91
CA THR A 41 0.02 10.71 5.94
C THR A 41 1.36 10.10 5.56
N PRO A 42 2.35 10.92 5.15
CA PRO A 42 3.68 10.43 4.80
C PRO A 42 4.39 9.70 5.94
N ALA A 43 4.12 10.12 7.19
CA ALA A 43 4.69 9.51 8.39
C ALA A 43 4.23 8.06 8.59
N GLN A 44 3.09 7.67 8.00
CA GLN A 44 2.52 6.34 8.10
C GLN A 44 2.96 5.42 6.94
N LEU A 45 3.62 5.95 5.91
CA LEU A 45 4.09 5.17 4.77
C LEU A 45 5.02 4.01 5.15
N PRO A 46 5.99 4.15 6.08
CA PRO A 46 6.86 3.04 6.46
C PRO A 46 6.09 1.87 7.06
N GLU A 47 5.15 2.16 7.97
CA GLU A 47 4.33 1.13 8.62
C GLU A 47 3.36 0.48 7.61
N LEU A 48 2.75 1.31 6.75
CA LEU A 48 1.87 0.83 5.70
C LEU A 48 2.60 -0.08 4.70
N ALA A 49 3.81 0.31 4.28
CA ALA A 49 4.64 -0.47 3.37
C ALA A 49 5.00 -1.83 3.95
N GLU A 50 5.32 -1.91 5.26
CA GLU A 50 5.61 -3.18 5.92
C GLU A 50 4.37 -4.10 5.95
N LYS A 51 3.19 -3.57 6.28
CA LYS A 51 1.94 -4.33 6.32
C LYS A 51 1.53 -4.82 4.93
N ILE A 52 1.65 -3.97 3.92
CA ILE A 52 1.41 -4.31 2.51
C ILE A 52 2.40 -5.35 2.03
N SER A 53 3.70 -5.23 2.37
CA SER A 53 4.72 -6.21 2.03
C SER A 53 4.32 -7.60 2.52
N LYS A 54 3.99 -7.72 3.81
CA LYS A 54 3.56 -9.01 4.40
C LYS A 54 2.30 -9.55 3.74
N SER A 55 1.31 -8.70 3.51
CA SER A 55 0.04 -9.09 2.89
C SER A 55 0.27 -9.58 1.47
N VAL A 56 0.95 -8.81 0.63
CA VAL A 56 1.17 -9.16 -0.78
C VAL A 56 2.17 -10.30 -0.93
N SER A 57 3.21 -10.38 -0.08
CA SER A 57 4.11 -11.54 -0.08
C SER A 57 3.40 -12.86 0.17
N PHE A 58 2.33 -12.84 0.97
CA PHE A 58 1.52 -14.03 1.23
C PHE A 58 0.73 -14.50 -0.01
N PHE A 59 0.24 -13.57 -0.84
CA PHE A 59 -0.60 -13.90 -2.00
C PHE A 59 0.16 -13.97 -3.33
N SER A 60 1.25 -13.21 -3.49
CA SER A 60 1.95 -12.99 -4.76
C SER A 60 3.45 -13.28 -4.70
N GLY A 61 3.96 -13.74 -3.56
CA GLY A 61 5.37 -14.11 -3.37
C GLY A 61 6.23 -13.00 -2.77
N LYS A 62 7.31 -13.39 -2.08
CA LYS A 62 8.18 -12.49 -1.31
C LYS A 62 8.76 -11.36 -2.17
N ASP A 63 9.20 -11.66 -3.38
CA ASP A 63 9.81 -10.68 -4.29
C ASP A 63 8.84 -9.55 -4.65
N VAL A 64 7.57 -9.89 -4.93
CA VAL A 64 6.53 -8.90 -5.26
C VAL A 64 6.23 -8.02 -4.06
N GLY A 65 6.05 -8.60 -2.88
CA GLY A 65 5.77 -7.83 -1.67
C GLY A 65 6.93 -6.93 -1.24
N ALA A 66 8.19 -7.37 -1.41
CA ALA A 66 9.36 -6.54 -1.13
C ALA A 66 9.46 -5.36 -2.10
N ASN A 67 9.31 -5.61 -3.42
CA ASN A 67 9.38 -4.57 -4.44
C ASN A 67 8.30 -3.49 -4.25
N LEU A 68 7.07 -3.89 -3.93
CA LEU A 68 5.98 -2.95 -3.67
C LEU A 68 6.25 -2.08 -2.44
N ALA A 69 6.80 -2.66 -1.38
CA ALA A 69 7.13 -1.91 -0.17
C ALA A 69 8.21 -0.86 -0.43
N GLU A 70 9.25 -1.20 -1.19
CA GLU A 70 10.27 -0.24 -1.63
C GLU A 70 9.68 0.91 -2.44
N ARG A 71 8.78 0.61 -3.39
CA ARG A 71 8.09 1.63 -4.19
C ARG A 71 7.23 2.56 -3.33
N ILE A 72 6.52 2.01 -2.33
CA ILE A 72 5.68 2.80 -1.41
C ILE A 72 6.57 3.67 -0.50
N MET A 73 7.69 3.16 0.00
CA MET A 73 8.65 3.95 0.79
C MET A 73 9.34 5.04 -0.03
N ALA A 74 9.49 4.84 -1.34
CA ALA A 74 10.03 5.83 -2.26
C ALA A 74 9.04 6.96 -2.60
N LEU A 75 7.75 6.83 -2.25
CA LEU A 75 6.79 7.92 -2.35
C LEU A 75 7.17 9.00 -1.34
N LYS A 76 7.96 9.98 -1.78
CA LYS A 76 8.22 11.20 -1.01
C LYS A 76 7.00 12.11 -1.09
N ALA A 77 6.53 12.54 0.08
CA ALA A 77 5.69 13.73 0.20
C ALA A 77 6.54 14.94 0.59
#